data_AF-Q5MBA8-F1
#
_entry.id   AF-Q5MBA8-F1
#
_cell.length_a   1.000
_cell.length_b   1.000
_cell.length_c   1.000
_cell.angle_alpha   90.00
_cell.angle_beta   90.00
_cell.angle_gamma   90.00
#
_symmetry.space_group_name_H-M   'P 1'
#
loop_
_entity.id
_entity.type
_entity.pdbx_description
1 polymer ?
#
loop_
_entity_poly.entity_id
_entity_poly.type
_entity_poly.pdbx_seq_one_letter_code
_entity_poly.pdbx_strand_id
1 'polypeptide(L)'
;MYKIQLLSCIALTLALVANGAPTSSSTGNTMKEVKSLLLDLQLLLEKVKNPENLKLSRMHTFNFYVPKVNSTELKHLKCLLEELKLLEEVLNLAPSKNLNLREIKDSMDNIKRIVLELQGSETTFTCEYDNATVKAAEFLNKWITFCQSIYSTMT
;
A
#
# COMPACT_ATOMS: atom_id res chain seq x y z
N MET A 1 -0.28 -52.19 -17.64
CA MET A 1 -1.11 -51.37 -16.73
C MET A 1 -0.25 -50.58 -15.74
N TYR A 2 0.64 -49.67 -16.18
CA TYR A 2 1.44 -48.85 -15.23
C TYR A 2 1.70 -47.39 -15.66
N LYS A 3 1.28 -46.96 -16.87
CA LYS A 3 1.51 -45.58 -17.35
C LYS A 3 0.41 -44.57 -16.99
N ILE A 4 -0.79 -45.03 -16.63
CA ILE A 4 -1.94 -44.13 -16.37
C ILE A 4 -1.98 -43.65 -14.90
N GLN A 5 -1.37 -44.37 -13.96
CA GLN A 5 -1.39 -43.98 -12.53
C GLN A 5 -0.47 -42.80 -12.19
N LEU A 6 0.59 -42.54 -12.98
CA LEU A 6 1.52 -41.43 -12.72
C LEU A 6 0.90 -40.04 -12.96
N LEU A 7 -0.06 -39.92 -13.89
CA LEU A 7 -0.73 -38.65 -14.19
C LEU A 7 -1.70 -38.20 -13.07
N SER A 8 -2.25 -39.16 -12.32
CA SER A 8 -3.15 -38.87 -11.19
C SER A 8 -2.43 -38.20 -10.02
N CYS A 9 -1.18 -38.58 -9.74
CA CYS A 9 -0.42 -38.00 -8.62
C CYS A 9 -0.03 -36.54 -8.85
N ILE A 10 0.26 -36.14 -10.09
CA ILE A 10 0.64 -34.75 -10.41
C ILE A 10 -0.59 -33.83 -10.34
N ALA A 11 -1.77 -34.31 -10.75
CA ALA A 11 -3.01 -33.54 -10.64
C ALA A 11 -3.41 -33.27 -9.18
N LEU A 12 -3.19 -34.24 -8.27
CA LEU A 12 -3.58 -34.08 -6.87
C LEU A 12 -2.68 -33.13 -6.09
N THR A 13 -1.39 -33.01 -6.46
CA THR A 13 -0.50 -32.01 -5.85
C THR A 13 -0.81 -30.60 -6.32
N LEU A 14 -1.26 -30.42 -7.57
CA LEU A 14 -1.69 -29.11 -8.07
C LEU A 14 -3.03 -28.65 -7.45
N ALA A 15 -3.97 -29.57 -7.19
CA ALA A 15 -5.24 -29.22 -6.53
C ALA A 15 -5.05 -28.75 -5.08
N LEU A 16 -4.03 -29.25 -4.37
CA LEU A 16 -3.74 -28.82 -3.00
C LEU A 16 -3.09 -27.42 -2.94
N VAL A 17 -2.40 -27.01 -4.00
CA VAL A 17 -1.87 -25.63 -4.14
C VAL A 17 -2.97 -24.66 -4.58
N ALA A 18 -3.96 -25.14 -5.35
CA ALA A 18 -5.08 -24.31 -5.81
C ALA A 18 -6.08 -23.97 -4.68
N ASN A 19 -6.29 -24.88 -3.72
CA ASN A 19 -7.08 -24.60 -2.52
C ASN A 19 -6.19 -24.05 -1.41
N GLY A 20 -5.46 -22.97 -1.70
CA GLY A 20 -4.70 -22.17 -0.74
C GLY A 20 -5.61 -21.62 0.35
N ALA A 21 -6.03 -22.49 1.27
CA ALA A 21 -6.47 -22.10 2.59
C ALA A 21 -5.35 -21.20 3.13
N PRO A 22 -5.64 -19.96 3.56
CA PRO A 22 -4.63 -19.11 4.13
C PRO A 22 -4.03 -19.86 5.32
N THR A 23 -2.84 -20.42 5.13
CA THR A 23 -2.04 -20.95 6.22
C THR A 23 -1.99 -19.84 7.27
N SER A 24 -2.23 -20.13 8.53
CA SER A 24 -2.22 -19.11 9.60
C SER A 24 -0.96 -18.21 9.57
N SER A 25 0.15 -18.71 9.01
CA SER A 25 1.35 -17.94 8.69
C SER A 25 1.13 -16.78 7.71
N SER A 26 0.30 -16.93 6.68
CA SER A 26 -0.01 -15.86 5.72
C SER A 26 -0.79 -14.74 6.39
N THR A 27 -1.85 -15.05 7.15
CA THR A 27 -2.62 -14.03 7.90
C THR A 27 -1.73 -13.32 8.92
N GLY A 28 -0.88 -14.06 9.63
CA GLY A 28 0.09 -13.48 10.56
C GLY A 28 1.11 -12.55 9.89
N ASN A 29 1.55 -12.88 8.67
CA ASN A 29 2.44 -12.01 7.88
C ASN A 29 1.70 -10.78 7.36
N THR A 30 0.49 -10.94 6.79
CA THR A 30 -0.34 -9.82 6.32
C THR A 30 -0.62 -8.82 7.43
N MET A 31 -0.96 -9.28 8.64
CA MET A 31 -1.20 -8.40 9.78
C MET A 31 0.05 -7.59 10.16
N LYS A 32 1.23 -8.22 10.15
CA LYS A 32 2.50 -7.52 10.41
C LYS A 32 2.80 -6.46 9.34
N GLU A 33 2.56 -6.78 8.07
CA GLU A 33 2.77 -5.84 6.97
C GLU A 33 1.79 -4.67 7.01
N VAL A 34 0.49 -4.91 7.28
CA VAL A 34 -0.49 -3.83 7.48
C VAL A 34 -0.10 -2.93 8.66
N LYS A 35 0.40 -3.53 9.75
CA LYS A 35 0.91 -2.76 10.90
C LYS A 35 2.14 -1.92 10.55
N SER A 36 3.09 -2.47 9.79
CA SER A 36 4.24 -1.70 9.32
C SER A 36 3.79 -0.55 8.42
N LEU A 37 2.92 -0.82 7.44
CA LEU A 37 2.36 0.18 6.55
C LEU A 37 1.69 1.31 7.31
N LEU A 38 0.92 0.99 8.35
CA LEU A 38 0.27 1.99 9.21
C LEU A 38 1.30 2.91 9.89
N LEU A 39 2.37 2.35 10.45
CA LEU A 39 3.43 3.12 11.10
C LEU A 39 4.19 3.99 10.09
N ASP A 40 4.49 3.47 8.91
CA ASP A 40 5.18 4.22 7.85
C ASP A 40 4.32 5.37 7.32
N LEU A 41 3.01 5.16 7.16
CA LEU A 41 2.07 6.23 6.78
C LEU A 41 1.97 7.32 7.85
N GLN A 42 1.98 6.94 9.14
CA GLN A 42 1.98 7.89 10.25
C GLN A 42 3.27 8.71 10.29
N LEU A 43 4.43 8.07 10.09
CA LEU A 43 5.73 8.74 10.00
C LEU A 43 5.77 9.69 8.79
N LEU A 44 5.27 9.27 7.64
CA LEU A 44 5.18 10.11 6.45
C LEU A 44 4.28 11.32 6.70
N LEU A 45 3.13 11.13 7.36
CA LEU A 45 2.21 12.21 7.73
C LEU A 45 2.87 13.24 8.64
N GLU A 46 3.62 12.79 9.65
CA GLU A 46 4.37 13.68 10.55
C GLU A 46 5.38 14.53 9.76
N LYS A 47 6.17 13.89 8.88
CA LYS A 47 7.15 14.58 8.03
C LYS A 47 6.49 15.57 7.06
N VAL A 48 5.36 15.22 6.46
CA VAL A 48 4.58 16.07 5.55
C VAL A 48 3.95 17.26 6.28
N LYS A 49 3.60 17.12 7.56
CA LYS A 49 3.06 18.21 8.38
C LYS A 49 4.13 19.16 8.93
N ASN A 50 5.40 18.75 8.94
CA ASN A 50 6.48 19.55 9.51
C ASN A 50 6.63 20.92 8.77
N PRO A 51 6.47 22.06 9.46
CA PRO A 51 6.63 23.42 8.93
C PRO A 51 7.91 23.67 8.12
N GLU A 52 9.01 23.00 8.45
CA GLU A 52 10.27 23.13 7.72
C GLU A 52 10.19 22.50 6.33
N ASN A 53 9.43 21.41 6.19
CA ASN A 53 9.13 20.74 4.92
C ASN A 53 7.97 21.42 4.17
N LEU A 54 7.09 22.15 4.87
CA LEU A 54 6.02 22.96 4.29
C LEU A 54 6.52 24.04 3.33
N LYS A 55 7.81 24.40 3.37
CA LYS A 55 8.44 25.30 2.38
C LYS A 55 8.41 24.75 0.95
N LEU A 56 8.08 23.46 0.77
CA LEU A 56 7.76 22.88 -0.54
C LEU A 56 6.39 23.39 -0.99
N SER A 57 6.34 24.62 -1.52
CA SER A 57 5.13 25.33 -1.94
C SER A 57 4.14 24.48 -2.74
N ARG A 58 4.65 23.58 -3.59
CA ARG A 58 3.85 22.68 -4.43
C ARG A 58 2.99 21.71 -3.62
N MET A 59 3.47 21.22 -2.47
CA MET A 59 2.74 20.28 -1.63
C MET A 59 1.44 20.86 -1.07
N HIS A 60 1.43 22.16 -0.74
CA HIS A 60 0.24 22.84 -0.25
C HIS A 60 -0.79 23.13 -1.35
N THR A 61 -0.32 23.38 -2.57
CA THR A 61 -1.20 23.70 -3.68
C THR A 61 -1.73 22.47 -4.38
N PHE A 62 -1.01 21.34 -4.31
CA PHE A 62 -1.44 20.11 -4.95
C PHE A 62 -2.68 19.50 -4.29
N ASN A 63 -3.53 18.93 -5.13
CA ASN A 63 -4.81 18.34 -4.78
C ASN A 63 -4.77 16.89 -5.25
N PHE A 64 -4.85 15.96 -4.31
CA PHE A 64 -4.88 14.53 -4.58
C PHE A 64 -6.31 14.08 -4.81
N TYR A 65 -6.52 13.22 -5.81
CA TYR A 65 -7.80 12.55 -5.96
C TYR A 65 -7.93 11.49 -4.87
N VAL A 66 -9.14 11.33 -4.34
CA VAL A 66 -9.40 10.33 -3.31
C VAL A 66 -9.99 9.09 -4.00
N PRO A 67 -9.33 7.93 -3.92
CA PRO A 67 -9.93 6.70 -4.38
C PRO A 67 -11.14 6.32 -3.54
N LYS A 68 -12.17 5.80 -4.20
CA LYS A 68 -13.26 5.09 -3.53
C LYS A 68 -12.70 3.78 -3.00
N VAL A 69 -12.62 3.69 -1.68
CA VAL A 69 -12.12 2.49 -0.99
C VAL A 69 -13.24 1.82 -0.22
N ASN A 70 -13.42 0.52 -0.44
CA ASN A 70 -14.19 -0.33 0.47
C ASN A 70 -13.25 -0.71 1.62
N SER A 71 -13.68 -0.51 2.87
CA SER A 71 -12.81 -0.42 4.06
C SER A 71 -11.98 -1.66 4.43
N THR A 72 -12.05 -2.76 3.68
CA THR A 72 -11.45 -4.05 4.09
C THR A 72 -10.70 -4.79 2.98
N GLU A 73 -10.73 -4.32 1.73
CA GLU A 73 -10.13 -5.06 0.61
C GLU A 73 -8.72 -4.54 0.26
N LEU A 74 -7.69 -5.37 0.49
CA LEU A 74 -6.29 -5.04 0.24
C LEU A 74 -6.00 -4.57 -1.20
N LYS A 75 -6.81 -4.99 -2.19
CA LYS A 75 -6.67 -4.57 -3.60
C LYS A 75 -6.69 -3.05 -3.78
N HIS A 76 -7.36 -2.31 -2.90
CA HIS A 76 -7.40 -0.85 -2.96
C HIS A 76 -6.04 -0.19 -2.66
N LEU A 77 -5.11 -0.88 -1.98
CA LEU A 77 -3.76 -0.36 -1.77
C LEU A 77 -3.02 -0.08 -3.07
N LYS A 78 -3.40 -0.70 -4.19
CA LYS A 78 -2.86 -0.33 -5.51
C LYS A 78 -3.05 1.15 -5.83
N CYS A 79 -4.18 1.74 -5.43
CA CYS A 79 -4.45 3.16 -5.64
C CYS A 79 -3.54 4.06 -4.79
N LEU A 80 -3.09 3.57 -3.63
CA LEU A 80 -2.09 4.28 -2.83
C LEU A 80 -0.78 4.40 -3.61
N LEU A 81 -0.32 3.37 -4.34
CA LEU A 81 0.92 3.46 -5.13
C LEU A 81 0.87 4.56 -6.18
N GLU A 82 -0.24 4.66 -6.92
CA GLU A 82 -0.43 5.65 -7.97
C GLU A 82 -0.38 7.08 -7.40
N GLU A 83 -1.12 7.33 -6.32
CA GLU A 83 -1.16 8.65 -5.68
C GLU A 83 0.14 8.98 -4.92
N LEU A 84 0.83 7.98 -4.38
CA LEU A 84 2.12 8.16 -3.71
C LEU A 84 3.21 8.58 -4.69
N LYS A 85 3.16 8.13 -5.94
CA LYS A 85 4.03 8.62 -7.01
C LYS A 85 3.80 10.12 -7.27
N LEU A 86 2.54 10.57 -7.32
CA LEU A 86 2.23 11.99 -7.45
C LEU A 86 2.77 12.78 -6.27
N LEU A 87 2.67 12.25 -5.05
CA LEU A 87 3.26 12.89 -3.87
C LEU A 87 4.79 13.04 -4.01
N GLU A 88 5.48 12.03 -4.56
CA GLU A 88 6.93 12.06 -4.77
C GLU A 88 7.33 13.15 -5.78
N GLU A 89 6.58 13.26 -6.87
CA GLU A 89 6.76 14.28 -7.91
C GLU A 89 6.52 15.70 -7.38
N VAL A 90 5.47 15.87 -6.58
CA VAL A 90 5.10 17.15 -5.94
C VAL A 90 6.19 17.62 -4.98
N LEU A 91 6.74 16.68 -4.19
CA LEU A 91 7.82 16.94 -3.26
C LEU A 91 9.19 17.06 -3.96
N ASN A 92 9.27 16.70 -5.24
CA ASN A 92 10.48 16.70 -6.06
C ASN A 92 11.64 15.97 -5.36
N LEU A 93 11.37 14.77 -4.84
CA LEU A 93 12.30 13.97 -4.03
C LEU A 93 13.38 13.26 -4.87
N ALA A 94 13.91 13.95 -5.88
CA ALA A 94 15.16 13.56 -6.51
C ALA A 94 16.25 13.38 -5.43
N PRO A 95 17.32 12.58 -5.69
CA PRO A 95 18.37 12.34 -4.70
C PRO A 95 18.87 13.65 -4.09
N SER A 96 18.41 13.95 -2.88
CA SER A 96 18.61 15.24 -2.23
C SER A 96 19.69 15.13 -1.16
N LYS A 97 20.47 16.21 -1.01
CA LYS A 97 21.40 16.36 0.12
C LYS A 97 20.68 16.72 1.42
N ASN A 98 19.41 17.14 1.35
CA ASN A 98 18.61 17.44 2.54
C ASN A 98 18.20 16.13 3.23
N LEU A 99 18.59 15.97 4.49
CA LEU A 99 18.29 14.79 5.30
C LEU A 99 16.78 14.51 5.39
N ASN A 100 15.96 15.55 5.60
CA ASN A 100 14.50 15.41 5.70
C ASN A 100 13.89 14.87 4.40
N LEU A 101 14.36 15.35 3.24
CA LEU A 101 13.86 14.86 1.94
C LEU A 101 14.28 13.42 1.68
N ARG A 102 15.49 13.03 2.11
CA ARG A 102 15.94 11.64 2.05
C ARG A 102 15.07 10.73 2.92
N GLU A 103 14.82 11.13 4.16
CA GLU A 103 13.99 10.35 5.08
C GLU A 103 12.53 10.24 4.62
N ILE A 104 11.99 11.27 3.95
CA ILE A 104 10.67 11.17 3.31
C ILE A 104 10.71 10.15 2.18
N LYS A 105 11.73 10.22 1.31
CA LYS A 105 11.91 9.27 0.19
C LYS A 105 12.01 7.83 0.70
N ASP A 106 12.84 7.57 1.71
CA ASP A 106 13.02 6.24 2.29
C ASP A 106 11.69 5.72 2.89
N SER A 107 10.91 6.60 3.53
CA SER A 107 9.58 6.26 4.05
C SER A 107 8.61 5.87 2.92
N MET A 108 8.61 6.62 1.81
CA MET A 108 7.77 6.33 0.64
C MET A 108 8.18 5.04 -0.05
N ASP A 109 9.48 4.76 -0.16
CA ASP A 109 9.98 3.53 -0.76
C ASP A 109 9.66 2.30 0.11
N ASN A 110 9.70 2.43 1.44
CA ASN A 110 9.25 1.39 2.36
C ASN A 110 7.74 1.11 2.20
N ILE A 111 6.92 2.17 2.12
CA ILE A 111 5.46 2.05 1.85
C ILE A 111 5.22 1.32 0.53
N LYS A 112 5.91 1.72 -0.55
CA LYS A 112 5.77 1.06 -1.86
C LYS A 112 6.07 -0.43 -1.77
N ARG A 113 7.17 -0.81 -1.09
CA ARG A 113 7.55 -2.21 -0.90
C ARG A 113 6.43 -2.99 -0.19
N ILE A 114 5.94 -2.47 0.93
CA ILE A 114 4.90 -3.15 1.73
C ILE A 114 3.60 -3.28 0.94
N VAL A 115 3.20 -2.24 0.20
CA VAL A 115 1.98 -2.30 -0.62
C VAL A 115 2.11 -3.35 -1.74
N LEU A 116 3.28 -3.45 -2.38
CA LEU A 116 3.54 -4.49 -3.38
C LEU A 116 3.47 -5.91 -2.79
N GLU A 117 3.90 -6.09 -1.55
CA GLU A 117 3.77 -7.37 -0.84
C GLU A 117 2.31 -7.68 -0.46
N LEU A 118 1.54 -6.67 -0.04
CA LEU A 118 0.15 -6.82 0.40
C LEU A 118 -0.86 -7.03 -0.74
N GLN A 119 -0.65 -6.43 -1.92
CA GLN A 119 -1.58 -6.58 -3.05
C GLN A 119 -1.55 -7.97 -3.70
N GLY A 120 -0.49 -8.75 -3.45
CA GLY A 120 -0.29 -10.06 -4.06
C GLY A 120 -0.10 -9.98 -5.58
N SER A 121 -0.67 -10.96 -6.30
CA SER A 121 -0.56 -11.06 -7.77
C SER A 121 -1.66 -10.31 -8.53
N GLU A 122 -2.60 -9.67 -7.84
CA GLU A 122 -3.71 -8.95 -8.47
C GLU A 122 -3.21 -7.64 -9.09
N THR A 123 -3.25 -7.57 -10.43
CA THR A 123 -2.76 -6.40 -11.19
C THR A 123 -3.86 -5.71 -11.99
N THR A 124 -5.05 -6.31 -12.11
CA THR A 124 -6.11 -5.83 -13.01
C THR A 124 -7.06 -4.84 -12.36
N PHE A 125 -6.94 -4.61 -11.05
CA PHE A 125 -7.77 -3.66 -10.34
C PHE A 125 -7.58 -2.22 -10.86
N THR A 126 -8.70 -1.54 -11.14
CA THR A 126 -8.74 -0.14 -11.58
C THR A 126 -9.28 0.73 -10.45
N CYS A 127 -8.60 1.85 -10.19
CA CYS A 127 -8.98 2.79 -9.15
C CYS A 127 -10.16 3.64 -9.60
N GLU A 128 -11.26 3.57 -8.86
CA GLU A 128 -12.34 4.54 -8.97
C GLU A 128 -12.07 5.70 -8.02
N TYR A 129 -12.37 6.92 -8.44
CA TYR A 129 -12.09 8.13 -7.67
C TYR A 129 -13.37 8.91 -7.38
N ASP A 130 -13.37 9.58 -6.22
CA ASP A 130 -14.34 10.61 -5.93
C ASP A 130 -14.01 11.90 -6.69
N ASN A 131 -15.04 12.71 -6.98
CA ASN A 131 -14.85 14.04 -7.58
C ASN A 131 -14.15 15.02 -6.64
N ALA A 132 -14.12 14.70 -5.33
CA ALA A 132 -13.49 15.52 -4.32
C ALA A 132 -11.97 15.31 -4.32
N THR A 133 -11.23 16.41 -4.23
CA THR A 133 -9.78 16.39 -4.06
C THR A 133 -9.38 16.89 -2.68
N VAL A 134 -8.29 16.36 -2.13
CA VAL A 134 -7.83 16.69 -0.77
C VAL A 134 -6.35 17.05 -0.76
N LYS A 135 -5.89 17.66 0.34
CA LYS A 135 -4.45 17.97 0.54
C LYS A 135 -3.69 16.73 1.02
N ALA A 136 -2.36 16.76 0.88
CA ALA A 136 -1.48 15.64 1.25
C ALA A 136 -1.74 15.07 2.65
N ALA A 137 -1.94 15.93 3.65
CA ALA A 137 -2.20 15.49 5.02
C ALA A 137 -3.54 14.73 5.16
N GLU A 138 -4.59 15.19 4.48
CA GLU A 138 -5.89 14.51 4.47
C GLU A 138 -5.85 13.23 3.63
N PHE A 139 -5.15 13.25 2.50
CA PHE A 139 -4.87 12.06 1.69
C PHE A 139 -4.23 10.95 2.54
N LEU A 140 -3.14 11.25 3.25
CA LEU A 140 -2.46 10.29 4.12
C LEU A 140 -3.36 9.82 5.28
N ASN A 141 -4.11 10.73 5.90
CA ASN A 141 -5.08 10.36 6.94
C ASN A 141 -6.12 9.34 6.45
N LYS A 142 -6.65 9.50 5.22
CA LYS A 142 -7.61 8.54 4.66
C LYS A 142 -7.01 7.14 4.52
N TRP A 143 -5.76 7.05 4.06
CA TRP A 143 -5.04 5.76 3.97
C TRP A 143 -4.70 5.15 5.32
N ILE A 144 -4.37 5.98 6.32
CA ILE A 144 -4.20 5.54 7.71
C ILE A 144 -5.50 4.93 8.22
N THR A 145 -6.65 5.60 8.05
CA THR A 145 -7.96 5.08 8.44
C THR A 145 -8.34 3.80 7.71
N PHE A 146 -8.01 3.71 6.42
CA PHE A 146 -8.20 2.50 5.63
C PHE A 146 -7.36 1.33 6.17
N CYS A 147 -6.07 1.53 6.43
CA CYS A 147 -5.18 0.50 6.99
C CYS A 147 -5.61 0.10 8.42
N GLN A 148 -6.08 1.04 9.24
CA GLN A 148 -6.66 0.75 10.55
C GLN A 148 -7.89 -0.15 10.42
N SER A 149 -8.77 0.14 9.45
CA SER A 149 -9.97 -0.67 9.22
C SER A 149 -9.62 -2.11 8.82
N ILE A 150 -8.63 -2.30 7.94
CA ILE A 150 -8.10 -3.63 7.60
C ILE A 150 -7.50 -4.31 8.83
N TYR A 151 -6.67 -3.61 9.60
CA TYR A 151 -6.03 -4.19 10.78
C TYR A 151 -7.06 -4.65 11.82
N SER A 152 -8.13 -3.88 12.01
CA SER A 152 -9.24 -4.21 12.90
C SER A 152 -10.08 -5.40 12.46
N THR A 153 -10.11 -5.77 11.18
CA THR A 153 -10.80 -7.01 10.74
C THR A 153 -9.93 -8.25 10.89
N MET A 154 -8.62 -8.08 11.07
CA MET A 154 -7.66 -9.17 11.27
C MET A 154 -7.43 -9.49 12.76
N THR A 155 -7.74 -8.54 13.66
CA THR A 155 -7.57 -8.67 15.12
C THR A 155 -8.89 -9.05 15.78
#